data_AF-A0A9E1NJN3-F1
#
_entry.id   AF-A0A9E1NJN3-F1
#
_cell.length_a   1.000
_cell.length_b   1.000
_cell.length_c   1.000
_cell.angle_alpha   90.00
_cell.angle_beta   90.00
_cell.angle_gamma   90.00
#
_symmetry.space_group_name_H-M   'P 1'
#
loop_
_entity.id
_entity.type
_entity.pdbx_description
1 polymer ?
#
loop_
_entity_poly.entity_id
_entity_poly.type
_entity_poly.pdbx_seq_one_letter_code
_entity_poly.pdbx_strand_id
1 'polypeptide(L)'
;MTKKLDTTFIQIVHPVCCGLDVHKKKISACLITVDEQGNEQSEVKEFGTFTNELLEMRKWLTDNNCPILAMESTGVYWRPVHNVLEGFMEVTLVNARHIKNVPGRKTDISDSKWLASLLRHGLLKNSYIPPKEIRQWRELTRLRRTYTESLADYKRRIHKLFETANIKIDSVVSDLFGVTGRNLIFLLCNESELSIAKIKENAKRGLKAKSEELHRSIQGFFEDHHRFQLIGMMEMITLFERRISEITERMNTLIRQTDRQRSA
;
A
#
# COMPACT_ATOMS: atom_id res chain seq x y z
N MET A 1 -8.09 8.22 61.31
CA MET A 1 -7.31 9.02 60.34
C MET A 1 -7.75 8.66 58.94
N THR A 2 -8.63 9.47 58.37
CA THR A 2 -9.15 9.37 57.00
C THR A 2 -8.00 9.55 56.02
N LYS A 3 -7.69 8.52 55.22
CA LYS A 3 -6.81 8.66 54.05
C LYS A 3 -7.47 9.69 53.13
N LYS A 4 -6.87 10.87 53.00
CA LYS A 4 -7.18 11.80 51.91
C LYS A 4 -6.98 11.03 50.61
N LEU A 5 -8.07 10.84 49.86
CA LEU A 5 -7.99 10.47 48.46
C LEU A 5 -7.23 11.60 47.77
N ASP A 6 -6.01 11.31 47.35
CA ASP A 6 -5.22 12.19 46.51
C ASP A 6 -5.84 12.14 45.11
N THR A 7 -6.91 12.91 44.92
CA THR A 7 -7.63 12.98 43.66
C THR A 7 -6.73 13.70 42.66
N THR A 8 -5.90 12.93 41.96
CA THR A 8 -5.09 13.43 40.86
C THR A 8 -6.04 14.00 39.82
N PHE A 9 -6.17 15.33 39.77
CA PHE A 9 -7.00 16.00 38.76
C PHE A 9 -6.39 15.71 37.38
N ILE A 10 -7.12 14.99 36.54
CA ILE A 10 -6.72 14.81 35.14
C ILE A 10 -6.88 16.17 34.45
N GLN A 11 -5.77 16.77 34.05
CA GLN A 11 -5.76 18.08 33.40
C GLN A 11 -6.47 18.01 32.05
N ILE A 12 -7.27 19.03 31.73
CA ILE A 12 -7.81 19.23 30.38
C ILE A 12 -6.71 19.89 29.55
N VAL A 13 -6.28 19.21 28.49
CA VAL A 13 -5.27 19.68 27.54
C VAL A 13 -5.94 20.32 26.32
N HIS A 14 -7.04 19.72 25.83
CA HIS A 14 -7.78 20.20 24.68
C HIS A 14 -9.27 20.46 25.04
N PRO A 15 -9.65 21.70 25.39
CA PRO A 15 -11.03 22.04 25.77
C PRO A 15 -12.05 21.81 24.65
N VAL A 16 -11.63 22.00 23.40
CA VAL A 16 -12.41 21.65 22.20
C VAL A 16 -11.65 20.58 21.43
N CYS A 17 -12.27 19.43 21.20
CA CYS A 17 -11.65 18.33 20.47
C CYS A 17 -12.69 17.34 19.94
N CYS A 18 -12.31 16.54 18.94
CA CYS A 18 -13.20 15.52 18.39
C CYS A 18 -12.56 14.11 18.39
N GLY A 19 -13.35 13.08 18.67
CA GLY A 19 -12.99 11.68 18.46
C GLY A 19 -13.78 11.11 17.28
N LEU A 20 -13.08 10.48 16.33
CA LEU A 20 -13.64 9.83 15.15
C LEU A 20 -13.41 8.32 15.20
N ASP A 21 -14.48 7.56 15.07
CA ASP A 21 -14.42 6.14 14.75
C ASP A 21 -14.76 5.93 13.26
N VAL A 22 -13.80 5.43 12.50
CA VAL A 22 -13.82 5.43 11.02
C VAL A 22 -13.96 4.02 10.47
N HIS A 23 -15.15 3.73 9.94
CA HIS A 23 -15.49 2.48 9.26
C HIS A 23 -15.63 2.67 7.75
N LYS A 24 -15.79 1.55 7.02
CA LYS A 24 -15.89 1.56 5.55
C LYS A 24 -17.04 2.41 5.00
N LYS A 25 -18.17 2.48 5.69
CA LYS A 25 -19.40 3.14 5.19
C LYS A 25 -19.81 4.36 6.02
N LYS A 26 -19.26 4.53 7.21
CA LYS A 26 -19.78 5.43 8.23
C LYS A 26 -18.66 5.91 9.13
N ILE A 27 -18.80 7.14 9.59
CA ILE A 27 -17.93 7.77 10.58
C ILE A 27 -18.80 8.26 11.73
N SER A 28 -18.50 7.81 12.94
CA SER A 28 -19.11 8.35 14.16
C SER A 28 -18.15 9.38 14.74
N ALA A 29 -18.63 10.63 14.87
CA ALA A 29 -17.86 11.76 15.37
C ALA A 29 -18.44 12.24 16.69
N CYS A 30 -17.61 12.33 17.73
CA CYS A 30 -17.97 12.95 18.99
C CYS A 30 -17.15 14.22 19.17
N LEU A 31 -17.81 15.38 19.10
CA LEU A 31 -17.21 16.68 19.38
C LEU A 31 -17.46 17.02 20.85
N ILE A 32 -16.39 17.38 21.57
CA ILE A 32 -16.48 17.94 22.91
C ILE A 32 -16.18 19.44 22.80
N THR A 33 -17.05 20.26 23.39
CA THR A 33 -16.89 21.71 23.54
C THR A 33 -17.06 22.10 25.01
N VAL A 34 -16.78 23.36 25.32
CA VAL A 34 -17.02 23.96 26.64
C VAL A 34 -17.93 25.16 26.44
N ASP A 35 -19.00 25.25 27.25
CA ASP A 35 -19.89 26.41 27.20
C ASP A 35 -19.31 27.62 27.96
N GLU A 36 -20.02 28.75 27.90
CA GLU A 36 -19.61 30.01 28.55
C GLU A 36 -19.50 29.88 30.08
N GLN A 37 -20.11 28.86 30.68
CA GLN A 37 -20.08 28.58 32.12
C GLN A 37 -18.98 27.59 32.50
N GLY A 38 -18.20 27.10 31.53
CA GLY A 38 -17.13 26.14 31.75
C GLY A 38 -17.60 24.68 31.80
N ASN A 39 -18.88 24.40 31.51
CA ASN A 39 -19.38 23.03 31.51
C ASN A 39 -19.07 22.33 30.18
N GLU A 40 -18.76 21.04 30.30
CA GLU A 40 -18.51 20.18 29.14
C GLU A 40 -19.82 19.88 28.39
N GLN A 41 -19.78 20.07 27.07
CA GLN A 41 -20.85 19.68 26.17
C GLN A 41 -20.31 18.66 25.16
N SER A 42 -21.11 17.65 24.82
CA SER A 42 -20.74 16.66 23.80
C SER A 42 -21.82 16.54 22.74
N GLU A 43 -21.46 16.73 21.48
CA GLU A 43 -22.33 16.48 20.33
C GLU A 43 -21.81 15.26 19.57
N VAL A 44 -22.70 14.28 19.32
CA VAL A 44 -22.39 13.12 18.48
C VAL A 44 -23.12 13.25 17.16
N LYS A 45 -22.39 13.12 16.07
CA LYS A 45 -22.94 13.12 14.72
C LYS A 45 -22.34 11.99 13.91
N GLU A 46 -23.13 11.46 12.99
CA GLU A 46 -22.69 10.40 12.10
C GLU A 46 -22.68 10.93 10.66
N PHE A 47 -21.64 10.56 9.93
CA PHE A 47 -21.42 10.95 8.55
C PHE A 47 -21.21 9.70 7.70
N GLY A 48 -21.57 9.78 6.42
CA GLY A 48 -21.11 8.79 5.45
C GLY A 48 -19.66 9.03 5.03
N THR A 49 -19.21 8.27 4.06
CA THR A 49 -17.80 8.22 3.62
C THR A 49 -17.61 8.72 2.19
N PHE A 50 -18.67 9.21 1.55
CA PHE A 50 -18.55 9.89 0.26
C PHE A 50 -17.92 11.28 0.46
N THR A 51 -17.20 11.77 -0.56
CA THR A 51 -16.42 13.02 -0.45
C THR A 51 -17.26 14.22 -0.01
N ASN A 52 -18.50 14.36 -0.49
CA ASN A 52 -19.39 15.46 -0.06
C ASN A 52 -19.71 15.37 1.43
N GLU A 53 -19.99 14.18 1.95
CA GLU A 53 -20.27 13.96 3.38
C GLU A 53 -19.02 14.17 4.25
N LEU A 54 -17.84 13.79 3.75
CA LEU A 54 -16.56 14.09 4.41
C LEU A 54 -16.29 15.61 4.48
N LEU A 55 -16.66 16.36 3.43
CA LEU A 55 -16.58 17.82 3.42
C LEU A 55 -17.61 18.47 4.34
N GLU A 56 -18.81 17.90 4.46
CA GLU A 56 -19.82 18.31 5.44
C GLU A 56 -19.32 18.08 6.88
N MET A 57 -18.67 16.95 7.15
CA MET A 57 -18.04 16.69 8.44
C MET A 57 -16.95 17.71 8.74
N ARG A 58 -16.04 17.98 7.78
CA ARG A 58 -15.03 19.02 7.93
C ARG A 58 -15.67 20.36 8.23
N LYS A 59 -16.72 20.75 7.49
CA LYS A 59 -17.44 22.00 7.70
C LYS A 59 -18.02 22.07 9.11
N TRP A 60 -18.70 21.02 9.56
CA TRP A 60 -19.26 20.95 10.92
C TRP A 60 -18.16 21.10 12.00
N LEU A 61 -16.99 20.48 11.81
CA LEU A 61 -15.86 20.63 12.73
C LEU A 61 -15.26 22.05 12.71
N THR A 62 -15.14 22.68 11.53
CA THR A 62 -14.63 24.05 11.41
C THR A 62 -15.61 25.09 11.95
N ASP A 63 -16.91 24.92 11.70
CA ASP A 63 -17.97 25.82 12.18
C ASP A 63 -18.04 25.81 13.72
N ASN A 64 -17.66 24.69 14.35
CA ASN A 64 -17.53 24.55 15.80
C ASN A 64 -16.12 24.86 16.34
N ASN A 65 -15.23 25.45 15.54
CA ASN A 65 -13.86 25.81 15.92
C ASN A 65 -13.06 24.65 16.53
N CYS A 66 -13.23 23.42 16.05
CA CYS A 66 -12.49 22.27 16.55
C CYS A 66 -11.03 22.29 16.07
N PRO A 67 -10.04 22.48 16.95
CA PRO A 67 -8.64 22.64 16.54
C PRO A 67 -7.91 21.30 16.33
N ILE A 68 -8.40 20.24 16.98
CA ILE A 68 -7.74 18.93 17.02
C ILE A 68 -8.76 17.80 17.08
N LEU A 69 -8.44 16.71 16.39
CA LEU A 69 -9.20 15.47 16.50
C LEU A 69 -8.28 14.27 16.61
N ALA A 70 -8.86 13.18 17.09
CA ALA A 70 -8.27 11.86 17.08
C ALA A 70 -9.12 10.94 16.23
N MET A 71 -8.48 10.09 15.44
CA MET A 71 -9.17 9.05 14.68
C MET A 71 -8.53 7.69 14.92
N GLU A 72 -9.37 6.68 15.11
CA GLU A 72 -8.99 5.28 15.04
C GLU A 72 -9.54 4.68 13.75
N SER A 73 -8.76 3.82 13.10
CA SER A 73 -9.21 3.15 11.89
C SER A 73 -8.46 1.86 11.66
N THR A 74 -9.19 0.86 11.19
CA THR A 74 -8.61 -0.38 10.68
C THR A 74 -8.24 -0.24 9.21
N GLY A 75 -6.95 -0.43 8.90
CA GLY A 75 -6.46 -0.41 7.53
C GLY A 75 -6.32 1.00 6.94
N VAL A 76 -6.94 1.24 5.79
CA VAL A 76 -6.71 2.42 4.93
C VAL A 76 -7.77 3.51 5.09
N TYR A 77 -8.87 3.25 5.82
CA TYR A 77 -10.05 4.14 5.84
C TYR A 77 -9.82 5.50 6.51
N TRP A 78 -8.77 5.65 7.31
CA TRP A 78 -8.36 6.96 7.84
C TRP A 78 -7.90 7.93 6.74
N ARG A 79 -7.41 7.44 5.58
CA ARG A 79 -6.78 8.30 4.58
C ARG A 79 -7.75 9.28 3.91
N PRO A 80 -8.94 8.88 3.42
CA PRO A 80 -9.91 9.83 2.89
C PRO A 80 -10.30 10.91 3.90
N VAL A 81 -10.47 10.53 5.17
CA VAL A 81 -10.76 11.46 6.27
C VAL A 81 -9.62 12.45 6.45
N HIS A 82 -8.39 11.96 6.62
CA HIS A 82 -7.22 12.83 6.75
C HIS A 82 -7.04 13.75 5.53
N ASN A 83 -7.27 13.27 4.30
CA ASN A 83 -7.10 14.08 3.09
C ASN A 83 -8.00 15.32 3.04
N VAL A 84 -9.21 15.27 3.62
CA VAL A 84 -10.10 16.45 3.66
C VAL A 84 -9.79 17.36 4.85
N LEU A 85 -9.22 16.83 5.93
CA LEU A 85 -8.92 17.57 7.17
C LEU A 85 -7.51 18.17 7.20
N GLU A 86 -6.58 17.61 6.42
CA GLU A 86 -5.19 18.10 6.29
C GLU A 86 -5.19 19.58 5.88
N GLY A 87 -4.59 20.42 6.73
CA GLY A 87 -4.54 21.88 6.54
C GLY A 87 -5.66 22.68 7.22
N PHE A 88 -6.66 22.02 7.83
CA PHE A 88 -7.76 22.69 8.56
C PHE A 88 -7.66 22.53 10.08
N MET A 89 -7.13 21.38 10.54
CA MET A 89 -7.01 21.05 11.97
C MET A 89 -5.93 20.00 12.20
N GLU A 90 -5.49 19.87 13.45
CA GLU A 90 -4.55 18.83 13.85
C GLU A 90 -5.23 17.46 13.91
N VAL A 91 -4.58 16.44 13.36
CA VAL A 91 -5.09 15.07 13.30
C VAL A 91 -4.16 14.14 14.08
N THR A 92 -4.70 13.53 15.13
CA THR A 92 -4.05 12.47 15.91
C THR A 92 -4.53 11.11 15.41
N LEU A 93 -3.71 10.41 14.64
CA LEU A 93 -4.03 9.04 14.22
C LEU A 93 -3.58 8.06 15.29
N VAL A 94 -4.50 7.27 15.81
CA VAL A 94 -4.20 6.32 16.88
C VAL A 94 -4.21 4.89 16.38
N ASN A 95 -3.25 4.10 16.86
CA ASN A 95 -3.24 2.66 16.60
C ASN A 95 -4.30 1.97 17.47
N ALA A 96 -5.24 1.27 16.84
CA ALA A 96 -6.28 0.47 17.49
C ALA A 96 -5.75 -0.41 18.64
N ARG A 97 -4.53 -0.95 18.51
CA ARG A 97 -3.91 -1.81 19.53
C ARG A 97 -3.62 -1.09 20.85
N HIS A 98 -3.41 0.23 20.80
CA HIS A 98 -3.15 1.03 22.00
C HIS A 98 -4.44 1.52 22.70
N ILE A 99 -5.58 1.43 22.01
CA ILE A 99 -6.90 1.84 22.55
C ILE A 99 -7.71 0.64 23.07
N LYS A 100 -7.33 -0.61 22.74
CA LYS A 100 -8.11 -1.82 23.04
C LYS A 100 -8.56 -1.90 24.52
N ASN A 101 -9.86 -2.21 24.65
CA ASN A 101 -10.79 -1.75 25.68
C ASN A 101 -10.60 -2.23 27.13
N VAL A 102 -11.01 -1.32 28.01
CA VAL A 102 -11.71 -1.58 29.28
C VAL A 102 -12.98 -2.43 29.00
N PRO A 103 -13.21 -3.57 29.69
CA PRO A 103 -14.33 -4.45 29.36
C PRO A 103 -15.70 -3.76 29.47
N GLY A 104 -16.59 -3.97 28.47
CA GLY A 104 -18.04 -3.86 28.69
C GLY A 104 -18.89 -2.92 27.82
N ARG A 105 -18.37 -2.16 26.85
CA ARG A 105 -19.20 -1.36 25.91
C ARG A 105 -18.55 -1.31 24.53
N LYS A 106 -19.32 -1.55 23.46
CA LYS A 106 -18.78 -1.75 22.10
C LYS A 106 -19.75 -1.25 21.03
N THR A 107 -20.01 0.06 21.02
CA THR A 107 -20.71 0.73 19.91
C THR A 107 -19.81 1.80 19.32
N ASP A 108 -19.89 2.03 18.01
CA ASP A 108 -19.07 3.04 17.28
C ASP A 108 -19.18 4.45 17.91
N ILE A 109 -20.35 4.78 18.46
CA ILE A 109 -20.60 6.01 19.21
C ILE A 109 -19.86 6.01 20.56
N SER A 110 -19.79 4.88 21.27
CA SER A 110 -19.01 4.80 22.51
C SER A 110 -17.52 4.92 22.25
N ASP A 111 -17.05 4.39 21.11
CA ASP A 111 -15.63 4.41 20.74
C ASP A 111 -15.18 5.83 20.35
N SER A 112 -15.98 6.55 19.57
CA SER A 112 -15.72 7.97 19.25
C SER A 112 -15.76 8.89 20.48
N LYS A 113 -16.70 8.68 21.41
CA LYS A 113 -16.74 9.41 22.70
C LYS A 113 -15.51 9.13 23.54
N TRP A 114 -15.13 7.87 23.66
CA TRP A 114 -13.95 7.45 24.41
C TRP A 114 -12.68 8.07 23.84
N LEU A 115 -12.55 8.05 22.51
CA LEU A 115 -11.42 8.65 21.82
C LEU A 115 -11.33 10.16 22.04
N ALA A 116 -12.47 10.87 22.01
CA ALA A 116 -12.53 12.31 22.29
C ALA A 116 -12.09 12.62 23.74
N SER A 117 -12.54 11.81 24.72
CA SER A 117 -12.15 11.97 26.12
C SER A 117 -10.66 11.71 26.34
N LEU A 118 -10.09 10.67 25.74
CA LEU A 118 -8.65 10.42 25.81
C LEU A 118 -7.84 11.56 25.17
N LEU A 119 -8.30 12.07 24.03
CA LEU A 119 -7.68 13.21 23.37
C LEU A 119 -7.71 14.45 24.27
N ARG A 120 -8.86 14.79 24.83
CA ARG A 120 -9.07 15.95 25.73
C ARG A 120 -8.02 16.03 26.85
N HIS A 121 -7.59 14.87 27.35
CA HIS A 121 -6.61 14.75 28.44
C HIS A 121 -5.18 14.47 27.99
N GLY A 122 -4.89 14.51 26.68
CA GLY A 122 -3.55 14.27 26.13
C GLY A 122 -3.04 12.83 26.32
N LEU A 123 -3.96 11.87 26.49
CA LEU A 123 -3.62 10.48 26.80
C LEU A 123 -3.35 9.63 25.54
N LEU A 124 -3.43 10.24 24.36
CA LEU A 124 -3.26 9.55 23.08
C LEU A 124 -1.83 9.68 22.56
N LYS A 125 -1.28 8.54 22.11
CA LYS A 125 -0.01 8.52 21.39
C LYS A 125 -0.26 8.63 19.88
N ASN A 126 0.12 9.77 19.31
CA ASN A 126 -0.02 10.01 17.87
C ASN A 126 0.86 9.07 17.03
N SER A 127 0.29 8.53 15.95
CA SER A 127 1.03 7.83 14.91
C SER A 127 1.52 8.82 13.88
N TYR A 128 2.80 8.77 13.53
CA TYR A 128 3.37 9.69 12.55
C TYR A 128 2.73 9.52 11.16
N ILE A 129 2.06 10.58 10.70
CA ILE A 129 1.60 10.72 9.31
C ILE A 129 2.65 11.56 8.57
N PRO A 130 3.41 10.98 7.62
CA PRO A 130 4.35 11.75 6.83
C PRO A 130 3.63 12.80 5.97
N PRO A 131 4.29 13.91 5.57
CA PRO A 131 3.79 14.82 4.55
C PRO A 131 3.39 14.13 3.26
N LYS A 132 2.50 14.77 2.49
CA LYS A 132 1.89 14.21 1.27
C LYS A 132 2.92 13.67 0.28
N GLU A 133 4.00 14.39 0.06
CA GLU A 133 5.07 14.03 -0.87
C GLU A 133 5.76 12.74 -0.44
N ILE A 134 6.04 12.61 0.87
CA ILE A 134 6.63 11.39 1.45
C ILE A 134 5.65 10.22 1.36
N ARG A 135 4.34 10.46 1.58
CA ARG A 135 3.31 9.40 1.44
C ARG A 135 3.26 8.87 0.00
N GLN A 136 3.23 9.75 -0.99
CA GLN A 136 3.24 9.39 -2.41
C GLN A 136 4.49 8.58 -2.78
N TRP A 137 5.67 9.00 -2.30
CA TRP A 137 6.90 8.28 -2.56
C TRP A 137 6.92 6.88 -1.92
N ARG A 138 6.44 6.76 -0.68
CA ARG A 138 6.32 5.46 0.02
C ARG A 138 5.34 4.53 -0.68
N GLU A 139 4.25 5.06 -1.25
CA GLU A 139 3.28 4.28 -2.03
C GLU A 139 3.90 3.72 -3.30
N LEU A 140 4.60 4.55 -4.08
CA LEU A 140 5.28 4.10 -5.30
C LEU A 140 6.40 3.09 -4.99
N THR A 141 7.17 3.31 -3.92
CA THR A 141 8.23 2.38 -3.50
C THR A 141 7.66 1.01 -3.14
N ARG A 142 6.54 0.98 -2.40
CA ARG A 142 5.84 -0.26 -2.06
C ARG A 142 5.29 -0.94 -3.31
N LEU A 143 4.66 -0.19 -4.21
CA LEU A 143 4.12 -0.74 -5.45
C LEU A 143 5.22 -1.34 -6.33
N ARG A 144 6.36 -0.65 -6.48
CA ARG A 144 7.53 -1.17 -7.22
C ARG A 144 8.02 -2.48 -6.62
N ARG A 145 8.11 -2.56 -5.29
CA ARG A 145 8.50 -3.78 -4.58
C ARG A 145 7.53 -4.92 -4.89
N THR A 146 6.22 -4.68 -4.77
CA THR A 146 5.19 -5.69 -5.09
C THR A 146 5.34 -6.20 -6.53
N TYR A 147 5.51 -5.31 -7.52
CA TYR A 147 5.71 -5.73 -8.91
C TYR A 147 7.02 -6.48 -9.13
N THR A 148 8.08 -6.11 -8.42
CA THR A 148 9.37 -6.83 -8.48
C THR A 148 9.24 -8.25 -7.92
N GLU A 149 8.52 -8.40 -6.80
CA GLU A 149 8.22 -9.71 -6.20
C GLU A 149 7.33 -10.56 -7.12
N SER A 150 6.31 -9.96 -7.75
CA SER A 150 5.48 -10.62 -8.76
C SER A 150 6.29 -11.04 -10.00
N LEU A 151 7.14 -10.16 -10.53
CA LEU A 151 8.03 -10.50 -11.65
C LEU A 151 8.90 -11.71 -11.33
N ALA A 152 9.51 -11.75 -10.14
CA ALA A 152 10.30 -12.88 -9.69
C ALA A 152 9.46 -14.16 -9.57
N ASP A 153 8.20 -14.06 -9.15
CA ASP A 153 7.28 -15.20 -9.10
C ASP A 153 6.99 -15.78 -10.48
N TYR A 154 6.66 -14.95 -11.47
CA TYR A 154 6.43 -15.42 -12.83
C TYR A 154 7.68 -16.03 -13.47
N LYS A 155 8.87 -15.49 -13.19
CA LYS A 155 10.14 -16.10 -13.61
C LYS A 155 10.33 -17.50 -13.02
N ARG A 156 10.07 -17.68 -11.72
CA ARG A 156 10.12 -19.01 -11.08
C ARG A 156 9.10 -19.98 -11.65
N ARG A 157 7.90 -19.51 -12.01
CA ARG A 157 6.88 -20.36 -12.65
C ARG A 157 7.32 -20.87 -14.01
N ILE A 158 8.02 -20.06 -14.81
CA ILE A 158 8.61 -20.51 -16.08
C ILE A 158 9.70 -21.56 -15.85
N HIS A 159 10.60 -21.38 -14.88
CA HIS A 159 11.56 -22.43 -14.52
C HIS A 159 10.84 -23.74 -14.15
N LYS A 160 9.79 -23.66 -13.33
CA LYS A 160 9.01 -24.85 -12.97
C LYS A 160 8.33 -25.50 -14.17
N LEU A 161 7.77 -24.70 -15.08
CA LEU A 161 7.16 -25.20 -16.32
C LEU A 161 8.20 -25.93 -17.18
N PHE A 162 9.39 -25.35 -17.30
CA PHE A 162 10.50 -25.93 -18.07
C PHE A 162 10.99 -27.22 -17.45
N GLU A 163 11.12 -27.29 -16.13
CA GLU A 163 11.42 -28.54 -15.42
C GLU A 163 10.36 -29.62 -15.65
N THR A 164 9.06 -29.28 -15.54
CA THR A 164 7.95 -30.21 -15.81
C THR A 164 7.98 -30.75 -17.24
N ALA A 165 8.23 -29.87 -18.22
CA ALA A 165 8.30 -30.24 -19.64
C ALA A 165 9.68 -30.80 -20.05
N ASN A 166 10.63 -30.97 -19.12
CA ASN A 166 12.02 -31.35 -19.40
C ASN A 166 12.72 -30.46 -20.47
N ILE A 167 12.47 -29.15 -20.40
CA ILE A 167 13.16 -28.11 -21.17
C ILE A 167 14.31 -27.55 -20.31
N LYS A 168 15.54 -27.66 -20.79
CA LYS A 168 16.79 -27.44 -20.03
C LYS A 168 17.61 -26.26 -20.55
N ILE A 169 16.96 -25.26 -21.12
CA ILE A 169 17.63 -24.07 -21.68
C ILE A 169 18.54 -23.42 -20.63
N ASP A 170 18.06 -23.32 -19.39
CA ASP A 170 18.76 -22.76 -18.22
C ASP A 170 19.96 -23.57 -17.72
N SER A 171 20.13 -24.81 -18.21
CA SER A 171 21.38 -25.57 -18.01
C SER A 171 22.49 -25.15 -18.99
N VAL A 172 22.13 -24.50 -20.10
CA VAL A 172 23.07 -24.12 -21.18
C VAL A 172 23.32 -22.61 -21.19
N VAL A 173 22.30 -21.81 -20.90
CA VAL A 173 22.39 -20.35 -20.83
C VAL A 173 22.55 -19.88 -19.38
N SER A 174 23.38 -18.86 -19.16
CA SER A 174 23.60 -18.29 -17.83
C SER A 174 22.42 -17.45 -17.32
N ASP A 175 21.59 -16.91 -18.24
CA ASP A 175 20.39 -16.13 -17.93
C ASP A 175 19.27 -16.51 -18.89
N LEU A 176 18.27 -17.23 -18.37
CA LEU A 176 17.09 -17.66 -19.11
C LEU A 176 16.25 -16.48 -19.64
N PHE A 177 16.25 -15.36 -18.92
CA PHE A 177 15.49 -14.16 -19.28
C PHE A 177 16.35 -13.10 -19.98
N GLY A 178 17.60 -13.44 -20.30
CA GLY A 178 18.49 -12.66 -21.14
C GLY A 178 18.14 -12.80 -22.62
N VAL A 179 18.91 -12.14 -23.50
CA VAL A 179 18.60 -12.03 -24.94
C VAL A 179 18.44 -13.41 -25.60
N THR A 180 19.39 -14.33 -25.41
CA THR A 180 19.30 -15.66 -26.05
C THR A 180 18.17 -16.50 -25.47
N GLY A 181 18.02 -16.55 -24.15
CA GLY A 181 16.94 -17.30 -23.51
C GLY A 181 15.56 -16.80 -23.94
N ARG A 182 15.34 -15.48 -24.01
CA ARG A 182 14.10 -14.90 -24.53
C ARG A 182 13.83 -15.25 -25.99
N ASN A 183 14.86 -15.25 -26.84
CA ASN A 183 14.67 -15.65 -28.24
C ASN A 183 14.22 -17.12 -28.33
N LEU A 184 14.81 -18.01 -27.52
CA LEU A 184 14.42 -19.42 -27.48
C LEU A 184 13.02 -19.63 -26.89
N ILE A 185 12.66 -18.88 -25.85
CA ILE A 185 11.29 -18.84 -25.32
C ILE A 185 10.31 -18.37 -26.39
N PHE A 186 10.66 -17.33 -27.15
CA PHE A 186 9.82 -16.84 -28.24
C PHE A 186 9.62 -17.91 -29.31
N LEU A 187 10.67 -18.64 -29.68
CA LEU A 187 10.55 -19.78 -30.59
C LEU A 187 9.63 -20.87 -30.01
N LEU A 188 9.79 -21.24 -28.74
CA LEU A 188 8.89 -22.18 -28.04
C LEU A 188 7.44 -21.71 -27.96
N CYS A 189 7.18 -20.40 -28.01
CA CYS A 189 5.82 -19.88 -28.05
C CYS A 189 5.21 -19.99 -29.46
N ASN A 190 5.98 -19.70 -30.51
CA ASN A 190 5.42 -19.46 -31.85
C ASN A 190 5.60 -20.62 -32.85
N GLU A 191 6.55 -21.51 -32.61
CA GLU A 191 6.92 -22.56 -33.56
C GLU A 191 6.60 -23.95 -33.00
N SER A 192 6.03 -24.83 -33.83
CA SER A 192 5.82 -26.24 -33.50
C SER A 192 7.10 -27.07 -33.68
N GLU A 193 7.92 -26.74 -34.69
CA GLU A 193 9.16 -27.46 -34.99
C GLU A 193 10.39 -26.53 -34.95
N LEU A 194 11.39 -26.96 -34.18
CA LEU A 194 12.58 -26.17 -33.86
C LEU A 194 13.84 -26.81 -34.43
N SER A 195 14.28 -26.36 -35.60
CA SER A 195 15.51 -26.83 -36.22
C SER A 195 16.78 -26.20 -35.60
N ILE A 196 17.90 -26.91 -35.66
CA ILE A 196 19.21 -26.42 -35.18
C ILE A 196 19.58 -25.08 -35.85
N ALA A 197 19.25 -24.90 -37.13
CA ALA A 197 19.50 -23.66 -37.86
C ALA A 197 18.76 -22.46 -37.23
N LYS A 198 17.46 -22.60 -36.94
CA LYS A 198 16.65 -21.57 -36.26
C LYS A 198 17.21 -21.22 -34.88
N ILE A 199 17.65 -22.23 -34.13
CA ILE A 199 18.27 -22.03 -32.80
C ILE A 199 19.59 -21.27 -32.92
N LYS A 200 20.42 -21.59 -33.92
CA LYS A 200 21.70 -20.91 -34.16
C LYS A 200 21.54 -19.45 -34.57
N GLU A 201 20.50 -19.12 -35.33
CA GLU A 201 20.15 -17.74 -35.69
C GLU A 201 19.73 -16.92 -34.48
N ASN A 202 19.00 -17.56 -33.56
CA ASN A 202 18.44 -16.92 -32.37
C ASN A 202 19.42 -16.89 -31.18
N ALA A 203 20.48 -17.70 -31.20
CA ALA A 203 21.57 -17.66 -30.24
C ALA A 203 22.54 -16.50 -30.51
N LYS A 204 22.98 -15.81 -29.45
CA LYS A 204 23.96 -14.71 -29.56
C LYS A 204 25.39 -15.16 -29.22
N ARG A 205 26.36 -14.58 -29.95
CA ARG A 205 27.81 -14.70 -29.69
C ARG A 205 28.25 -16.15 -29.45
N GLY A 206 28.94 -16.41 -28.33
CA GLY A 206 29.51 -17.72 -27.98
C GLY A 206 28.48 -18.85 -27.82
N LEU A 207 27.19 -18.53 -27.60
CA LEU A 207 26.13 -19.56 -27.54
C LEU A 207 25.82 -20.15 -28.92
N LYS A 208 26.25 -19.51 -30.02
CA LYS A 208 26.17 -20.13 -31.37
C LYS A 208 27.06 -21.36 -31.50
N ALA A 209 28.14 -21.45 -30.74
CA ALA A 209 28.97 -22.65 -30.70
C ALA A 209 28.28 -23.80 -29.94
N LYS A 210 27.31 -23.48 -29.08
CA LYS A 210 26.52 -24.44 -28.31
C LYS A 210 25.16 -24.76 -28.95
N SER A 211 24.95 -24.47 -30.23
CA SER A 211 23.64 -24.64 -30.87
C SER A 211 23.12 -26.08 -30.84
N GLU A 212 24.00 -27.07 -30.92
CA GLU A 212 23.61 -28.48 -30.76
C GLU A 212 23.14 -28.79 -29.33
N GLU A 213 23.87 -28.29 -28.34
CA GLU A 213 23.51 -28.45 -26.92
C GLU A 213 22.19 -27.74 -26.60
N LEU A 214 21.99 -26.52 -27.14
CA LEU A 214 20.73 -25.79 -27.05
C LEU A 214 19.59 -26.53 -27.72
N HIS A 215 19.82 -27.12 -28.90
CA HIS A 215 18.83 -27.96 -29.57
C HIS A 215 18.43 -29.15 -28.72
N ARG A 216 19.39 -29.87 -28.12
CA ARG A 216 19.09 -30.97 -27.18
C ARG A 216 18.30 -30.48 -25.97
N SER A 217 18.63 -29.30 -25.44
CA SER A 217 17.98 -28.74 -24.25
C SER A 217 16.49 -28.46 -24.43
N ILE A 218 15.98 -28.38 -25.67
CA ILE A 218 14.57 -28.09 -25.95
C ILE A 218 13.77 -29.31 -26.43
N GLN A 219 14.39 -30.50 -26.53
CA GLN A 219 13.71 -31.74 -26.97
C GLN A 219 12.88 -32.41 -25.85
N GLY A 220 12.25 -31.60 -24.99
CA GLY A 220 11.43 -32.07 -23.87
C GLY A 220 10.00 -32.42 -24.26
N PHE A 221 9.19 -32.80 -23.26
CA PHE A 221 7.75 -33.01 -23.37
C PHE A 221 6.99 -31.67 -23.37
N PHE A 222 7.19 -30.87 -24.41
CA PHE A 222 6.60 -29.54 -24.54
C PHE A 222 5.39 -29.55 -25.48
N GLU A 223 4.20 -29.63 -24.89
CA GLU A 223 2.92 -29.71 -25.59
C GLU A 223 2.25 -28.33 -25.71
N ASP A 224 1.18 -28.24 -26.50
CA ASP A 224 0.37 -27.02 -26.63
C ASP A 224 -0.18 -26.51 -25.31
N HIS A 225 -0.42 -27.40 -24.34
CA HIS A 225 -0.76 -27.05 -22.97
C HIS A 225 0.33 -26.19 -22.30
N HIS A 226 1.60 -26.62 -22.39
CA HIS A 226 2.74 -25.89 -21.84
C HIS A 226 2.98 -24.58 -22.59
N ARG A 227 2.81 -24.59 -23.93
CA ARG A 227 2.90 -23.40 -24.79
C ARG A 227 1.89 -22.32 -24.36
N PHE A 228 0.64 -22.69 -24.15
CA PHE A 228 -0.41 -21.78 -23.70
C PHE A 228 -0.04 -21.12 -22.36
N GLN A 229 0.47 -21.89 -21.40
CA GLN A 229 0.93 -21.37 -20.11
C GLN A 229 2.13 -20.43 -20.25
N LEU A 230 3.12 -20.81 -21.06
CA LEU A 230 4.35 -20.04 -21.28
C LEU A 230 4.06 -18.65 -21.85
N ILE A 231 3.16 -18.57 -22.84
CA ILE A 231 2.75 -17.30 -23.47
C ILE A 231 2.22 -16.33 -22.41
N GLY A 232 1.22 -16.74 -21.63
CA GLY A 232 0.64 -15.87 -20.60
C GLY A 232 1.65 -15.46 -19.52
N MET A 233 2.56 -16.36 -19.13
CA MET A 233 3.62 -16.00 -18.16
C MET A 233 4.60 -14.96 -18.73
N MET A 234 4.96 -15.07 -20.01
CA MET A 234 5.86 -14.12 -20.67
C MET A 234 5.22 -12.74 -20.90
N GLU A 235 3.92 -12.69 -21.19
CA GLU A 235 3.16 -11.43 -21.24
C GLU A 235 3.19 -10.72 -19.88
N MET A 236 2.95 -11.46 -18.79
CA MET A 236 2.99 -10.91 -17.44
C MET A 236 4.39 -10.42 -17.05
N ILE A 237 5.45 -11.17 -17.38
CA ILE A 237 6.84 -10.72 -17.18
C ILE A 237 7.10 -9.39 -17.88
N THR A 238 6.73 -9.31 -19.16
CA THR A 238 6.92 -8.10 -19.98
C THR A 238 6.16 -6.91 -19.39
N LEU A 239 4.92 -7.14 -18.94
CA LEU A 239 4.12 -6.12 -18.28
C LEU A 239 4.77 -5.63 -16.98
N PHE A 240 5.21 -6.53 -16.09
CA PHE A 240 5.84 -6.13 -14.84
C PHE A 240 7.15 -5.36 -15.06
N GLU A 241 8.00 -5.81 -15.99
CA GLU A 241 9.24 -5.10 -16.32
C GLU A 241 8.95 -3.67 -16.79
N ARG A 242 7.97 -3.50 -17.70
CA ARG A 242 7.52 -2.17 -18.14
C ARG A 242 7.01 -1.32 -16.98
N ARG A 243 6.10 -1.86 -16.15
CA ARG A 243 5.51 -1.12 -15.02
C ARG A 243 6.54 -0.74 -13.96
N ILE A 244 7.53 -1.59 -13.70
CA ILE A 244 8.65 -1.29 -12.78
C ILE A 244 9.48 -0.12 -13.31
N SER A 245 9.76 -0.09 -14.62
CA SER A 245 10.47 1.02 -15.27
C SER A 245 9.69 2.34 -15.15
N GLU A 246 8.41 2.34 -15.50
CA GLU A 246 7.53 3.51 -15.40
C GLU A 246 7.43 4.06 -13.97
N ILE A 247 7.29 3.17 -12.97
CA ILE A 247 7.26 3.58 -11.56
C ILE A 247 8.60 4.20 -11.17
N THR A 248 9.72 3.62 -11.60
CA THR A 248 11.06 4.14 -11.30
C THR A 248 11.27 5.54 -11.89
N GLU A 249 10.82 5.77 -13.12
CA GLU A 249 10.86 7.08 -13.75
C GLU A 249 9.98 8.11 -13.02
N ARG A 250 8.76 7.71 -12.61
CA ARG A 250 7.88 8.56 -11.81
C ARG A 250 8.50 8.92 -10.45
N MET A 251 9.14 7.95 -9.79
CA MET A 251 9.84 8.18 -8.52
C MET A 251 10.99 9.18 -8.70
N ASN A 252 11.80 9.04 -9.76
CA ASN A 252 12.88 9.98 -10.07
C ASN A 252 12.37 11.40 -10.34
N THR A 253 11.19 11.52 -10.98
CA THR A 253 10.56 12.81 -11.24
C THR A 253 10.13 13.51 -9.94
N LEU A 254 9.52 12.77 -9.01
CA LEU A 254 9.11 13.30 -7.71
C LEU A 254 10.31 13.77 -6.88
N ILE A 255 11.41 13.01 -6.87
CA ILE A 255 12.65 13.40 -6.15
C ILE A 255 13.15 14.74 -6.67
N ARG A 256 13.27 14.91 -7.99
CA ARG A 256 13.73 16.17 -8.60
C ARG A 256 12.81 17.36 -8.28
N GLN A 257 11.50 17.14 -8.14
CA GLN A 257 10.55 18.19 -7.78
C GLN A 257 10.73 18.62 -6.32
N THR A 258 10.92 17.67 -5.41
CA THR A 258 11.17 17.96 -3.99
C THR A 258 12.51 18.69 -3.77
N ASP A 259 13.56 18.33 -4.50
CA ASP A 259 14.87 19.00 -4.39
C ASP A 259 14.81 20.46 -4.88
N ARG A 260 14.04 20.72 -5.94
CA ARG A 260 13.80 22.09 -6.44
C ARG A 260 13.02 22.95 -5.46
N GLN A 261 12.01 22.38 -4.79
CA GLN A 261 11.21 23.10 -3.78
C GLN A 261 12.00 23.39 -2.49
N ARG A 262 13.07 22.65 -2.20
CA ARG A 262 13.96 22.90 -1.04
C ARG A 262 15.08 23.90 -1.34
N SER A 263 15.37 24.14 -2.62
CA SER A 263 16.45 25.04 -3.07
C SER A 263 15.94 26.44 -3.43
N ALA A 264 14.63 26.69 -3.30
CA ALA A 264 13.96 27.96 -3.52
C ALA A 264 13.41 28.48 -2.19
#